data_AF-A0A4R9BZI9-F1
#
_entry.id   AF-A0A4R9BZI9-F1
#
_cell.length_a   1.000
_cell.length_b   1.000
_cell.length_c   1.000
_cell.angle_alpha   90.00
_cell.angle_beta   90.00
_cell.angle_gamma   90.00
#
_symmetry.space_group_name_H-M   'P 1'
#
loop_
_entity.id
_entity.type
_entity.pdbx_description
1 polymer ?
#
loop_
_entity_poly.entity_id
_entity_poly.type
_entity_poly.pdbx_seq_one_letter_code
_entity_poly.pdbx_strand_id
1 'polypeptide(L)' 'MFYIGIDIAKKNHEASIIDSSGKSLSKSISFSNTIKGLEKFRDFLDYFNL' A
#
# COMPACT_ATOMS: atom_id res chain seq x y z
N MET A 1 -4.85 -0.36 14.93
CA MET A 1 -3.48 -0.17 14.41
C MET A 1 -3.40 -0.81 13.05
N PHE A 2 -2.71 -0.18 12.11
CA PHE A 2 -2.54 -0.69 10.75
C PHE A 2 -1.10 -1.12 10.55
N TYR A 3 -0.91 -2.19 9.78
CA TYR A 3 0.41 -2.62 9.32
C TYR A 3 0.39 -2.66 7.81
N ILE A 4 1.40 -2.04 7.19
CA ILE A 4 1.54 -1.99 5.74
C ILE A 4 2.78 -2.80 5.37
N GLY A 5 2.59 -3.85 4.58
CA GLY A 5 3.66 -4.61 3.96
C GLY A 5 3.92 -4.08 2.56
N ILE A 6 5.17 -3.74 2.24
CA ILE A 6 5.57 -3.30 0.90
C ILE A 6 6.64 -4.26 0.36
N ASP A 7 6.31 -4.95 -0.72
CA ASP A 7 7.31 -5.69 -1.52
C ASP A 7 7.94 -4.73 -2.52
N ILE A 8 9.25 -4.48 -2.34
CA ILE A 8 9.99 -3.45 -3.08
C ILE A 8 10.70 -4.09 -4.27
N ALA A 9 10.24 -3.80 -5.50
CA ALA A 9 10.99 -4.13 -6.71
C ALA A 9 11.48 -2.88 -7.49
N LYS A 10 12.24 -3.09 -8.57
CA LYS A 10 12.94 -2.03 -9.32
C LYS A 10 12.00 -0.99 -9.97
N LYS A 11 10.86 -1.45 -10.50
CA LYS A 11 9.95 -0.62 -11.30
C LYS A 11 8.58 -0.41 -10.66
N ASN A 12 8.04 -1.43 -10.01
CA ASN A 12 6.77 -1.38 -9.30
C ASN A 12 6.93 -2.04 -7.94
N HIS A 13 6.20 -1.54 -6.97
CA HIS A 13 6.10 -2.08 -5.61
C HIS A 13 4.69 -2.62 -5.41
N GLU A 14 4.55 -3.63 -4.57
CA GLU A 14 3.25 -4.13 -4.13
C GLU A 14 3.04 -3.76 -2.66
N ALA A 15 1.93 -3.08 -2.35
CA ALA A 15 1.54 -2.79 -0.97
C ALA A 15 0.28 -3.54 -0.57
N SER A 16 0.27 -4.06 0.66
CA SER A 16 -0.90 -4.65 1.31
C SER A 16 -1.03 -4.10 2.73
N ILE A 17 -2.25 -4.09 3.25
CA ILE A 17 -2.57 -3.54 4.57
C ILE A 17 -3.41 -4.52 5.37
N ILE A 18 -3.01 -4.72 6.61
CA ILE A 18 -3.70 -5.57 7.60
C ILE A 18 -4.02 -4.77 8.86
N ASP A 19 -5.06 -5.19 9.57
CA ASP A 19 -5.33 -4.71 10.93
C ASP A 19 -4.53 -5.48 12.00
N SER A 20 -4.70 -5.09 13.25
CA SER A 20 -4.06 -5.74 14.41
C SER A 20 -4.52 -7.16 14.70
N SER A 21 -5.60 -7.64 14.08
CA SER A 21 -5.99 -9.05 14.13
C SER A 21 -5.29 -9.90 13.04
N GLY A 22 -4.50 -9.26 12.18
CA GLY A 22 -3.86 -9.91 11.02
C GLY A 22 -4.79 -10.05 9.82
N LYS A 23 -5.98 -9.43 9.85
CA LYS A 23 -6.94 -9.50 8.75
C LYS A 23 -6.57 -8.50 7.65
N SER A 24 -6.53 -8.97 6.41
CA SER A 24 -6.36 -8.12 5.24
C SER A 24 -7.55 -7.19 5.05
N LEU A 25 -7.29 -5.89 4.90
CA LEU A 25 -8.33 -4.87 4.75
C LEU A 25 -8.68 -4.60 3.28
N SER A 26 -7.79 -4.94 2.35
CA SER A 26 -8.04 -4.88 0.91
C SER A 26 -7.19 -5.90 0.14
N LYS A 27 -7.37 -5.95 -1.18
CA LYS A 27 -6.37 -6.52 -2.09
C LYS A 27 -5.10 -5.66 -2.08
N SER A 28 -3.98 -6.25 -2.50
CA SER A 28 -2.75 -5.49 -2.71
C SER A 28 -2.90 -4.51 -3.87
N ILE A 29 -2.09 -3.46 -3.85
CA ILE A 29 -1.98 -2.51 -4.94
C ILE A 29 -0.55 -2.49 -5.50
N SER A 30 -0.46 -2.46 -6.83
CA SER A 30 0.80 -2.17 -7.52
C SER A 30 0.96 -0.67 -7.73
N PHE A 31 2.13 -0.12 -7.41
CA PHE A 31 2.47 1.27 -7.72
C PHE A 31 3.90 1.41 -8.24
N SER A 32 4.12 2.31 -9.20
CA SER A 32 5.43 2.48 -9.82
C SER A 32 6.44 3.19 -8.90
N ASN A 33 7.73 2.94 -9.11
CA ASN A 33 8.82 3.68 -8.46
C ASN A 33 9.01 5.06 -9.12
N THR A 34 7.97 5.90 -9.07
CA THR A 34 7.93 7.27 -9.59
C THR A 34 7.09 8.15 -8.66
N ILE A 35 7.15 9.48 -8.81
CA ILE A 35 6.32 10.42 -8.04
C ILE A 35 4.82 10.10 -8.21
N LYS A 36 4.37 9.82 -9.44
CA LYS A 36 2.97 9.42 -9.71
C LYS A 36 2.58 8.12 -9.03
N GLY A 37 3.53 7.19 -8.89
CA GLY A 37 3.30 5.95 -8.15
C GLY A 37 3.18 6.22 -6.64
N LEU A 38 3.96 7.14 -6.10
CA LEU A 38 3.82 7.58 -4.72
C LEU A 38 2.47 8.28 -4.48
N GLU A 39 2.00 9.12 -5.40
CA GLU A 39 0.67 9.73 -5.33
C GLU A 39 -0.43 8.65 -5.29
N LYS A 40 -0.35 7.63 -6.16
CA LYS A 40 -1.27 6.47 -6.11
C LYS A 40 -1.20 5.73 -4.77
N PHE A 41 -0.01 5.54 -4.21
CA PHE A 41 0.15 4.90 -2.90
C PHE A 41 -0.44 5.76 -1.79
N ARG A 42 -0.29 7.09 -1.85
CA ARG A 42 -0.91 8.03 -0.91
C ARG A 42 -2.44 7.96 -0.98
N ASP A 43 -3.03 8.01 -2.18
CA ASP A 43 -4.48 7.90 -2.35
C ASP A 43 -5.03 6.60 -1.74
N PHE A 44 -4.25 5.51 -1.83
CA PHE A 44 -4.57 4.25 -1.19
C PHE A 44 -4.53 4.33 0.34
N LEU A 45 -3.58 5.05 0.94
CA LEU A 45 -3.54 5.28 2.39
C LEU A 45 -4.69 6.17 2.84
N ASP A 46 -4.98 7.23 2.10
CA ASP A 46 -6.07 8.18 2.38
C ASP A 46 -7.44 7.46 2.43
N TYR A 47 -7.64 6.42 1.60
CA TYR A 47 -8.85 5.57 1.63
C TYR A 47 -9.08 4.88 2.99
N PHE A 48 -8.01 4.61 3.75
CA PHE A 48 -8.08 4.05 5.12
C PHE A 48 -7.94 5.10 6.22
N ASN A 49 -7.98 6.39 5.86
CA ASN A 49 -7.75 7.51 6.78
C ASN A 49 -6.39 7.42 7.50
N LEU A 50 -5.34 7.03 6.76
CA LEU A 50 -3.95 6.96 7.22
C LEU A 50 -3.12 8.18 6.79
#